data_AF-A0A6L6PR98-F1
#
_entry.id   AF-A0A6L6PR98-F1
#
_cell.length_a   1.000
_cell.length_b   1.000
_cell.length_c   1.000
_cell.angle_alpha   90.00
_cell.angle_beta   90.00
_cell.angle_gamma   90.00
#
_symmetry.space_group_name_H-M   'P 1'
#
loop_
_entity.id
_entity.type
_entity.pdbx_description
1 polymer ?
#
loop_
_entity_poly.entity_id
_entity_poly.type
_entity_poly.pdbx_seq_one_letter_code
_entity_poly.pdbx_strand_id
1 'polypeptide(L)' 'MNDRPEPWDWPTPVQDEISPEDLAMIVQDMKKSPGYEEARARRITALKEIFGLWAERTDIPKDGLEYQRMMRKEWE' A
#
# COMPACT_ATOMS: atom_id res chain seq x y z
N MET A 1 7.71 1.87 27.48
CA MET A 1 6.87 2.93 26.87
C MET A 1 7.13 2.83 25.37
N ASN A 2 6.07 2.88 24.56
CA ASN A 2 6.19 2.68 23.11
C ASN A 2 6.44 4.04 22.47
N ASP A 3 7.62 4.29 21.92
CA ASP A 3 8.02 5.58 21.32
C ASP A 3 7.40 5.82 19.94
N ARG A 4 6.27 5.16 19.64
CA ARG A 4 5.61 5.28 18.35
C ARG A 4 4.79 6.57 18.36
N PRO A 5 5.03 7.51 17.43
CA PRO A 5 4.23 8.72 17.33
C PRO A 5 2.79 8.37 17.03
N GLU A 6 1.87 9.11 17.65
CA GLU A 6 0.46 8.93 17.44
C GLU A 6 0.08 9.33 15.99
N PRO A 7 -0.99 8.77 15.40
CA PRO A 7 -1.32 9.01 13.99
C PRO A 7 -1.50 10.49 13.61
N TRP A 8 -1.90 11.34 14.56
CA TRP A 8 -2.03 12.79 14.36
C TRP A 8 -0.70 13.56 14.50
N ASP A 9 0.34 12.89 14.98
CA ASP A 9 1.72 13.39 15.01
C ASP A 9 2.51 12.96 13.76
N TRP A 10 1.89 12.17 12.87
CA TRP A 10 2.53 11.77 11.62
C TRP A 10 2.61 12.96 10.67
N PRO A 11 3.71 13.11 9.93
CA PRO A 11 3.76 14.09 8.86
C PRO A 11 2.63 13.77 7.86
N THR A 12 2.02 14.82 7.30
CA THR A 12 1.06 14.68 6.20
C THR A 12 1.67 13.78 5.13
N PRO A 13 0.91 12.83 4.57
CA PRO A 13 1.41 12.03 3.46
C PRO A 13 1.85 12.95 2.32
N VAL A 14 3.09 12.77 1.84
CA VAL A 14 3.68 13.62 0.78
C VAL A 14 2.79 13.68 -0.47
N GLN A 15 2.04 12.60 -0.76
CA GLN A 15 1.09 12.52 -1.87
C GLN A 15 -0.11 13.47 -1.76
N ASP A 16 -0.43 13.96 -0.56
CA ASP A 16 -1.51 14.93 -0.32
C ASP A 16 -0.99 16.38 -0.39
N GLU A 17 0.32 16.58 -0.31
CA GLU A 17 0.99 17.88 -0.39
C GLU A 17 1.52 18.21 -1.81
N ILE A 18 1.69 17.18 -2.65
CA ILE A 18 2.22 17.31 -4.00
C ILE A 18 1.11 17.37 -5.06
N SER A 19 1.30 18.20 -6.09
CA SER A 19 0.36 18.20 -7.22
C SER A 19 0.43 16.88 -8.00
N PRO A 20 -0.68 16.45 -8.64
CA PRO A 20 -0.66 15.28 -9.52
C PRO A 20 0.39 15.38 -10.63
N GLU A 21 0.63 16.59 -11.13
CA GLU A 21 1.62 16.87 -12.18
C GLU A 21 3.06 16.66 -11.67
N ASP A 22 3.38 17.17 -10.49
CA ASP A 22 4.69 17.00 -9.87
C ASP A 22 4.94 15.53 -9.50
N LEU A 23 3.91 14.82 -9.02
CA LEU A 23 3.99 13.39 -8.78
C LEU A 23 4.29 12.62 -10.08
N ALA A 24 3.61 12.97 -11.18
CA ALA A 24 3.87 12.37 -12.48
C ALA A 24 5.30 12.63 -12.96
N MET A 25 5.81 13.84 -12.75
CA MET A 25 7.19 14.21 -13.08
C MET A 25 8.21 13.38 -12.27
N ILE A 26 8.02 13.23 -10.97
CA ILE A 26 8.85 12.39 -10.10
C ILE A 26 8.87 10.95 -10.62
N VAL A 27 7.71 10.38 -10.96
CA VAL A 27 7.63 9.02 -11.49
C VAL A 27 8.36 8.89 -12.83
N GLN A 28 8.28 9.90 -13.71
CA GLN A 28 9.02 9.89 -14.97
C GLN A 28 10.53 9.96 -14.74
N ASP A 29 10.99 10.72 -13.76
CA ASP A 29 12.41 10.77 -13.41
C ASP A 29 12.90 9.46 -12.76
N MET A 30 12.09 8.85 -11.90
CA MET A 30 12.38 7.52 -11.35
C MET A 30 12.55 6.47 -12.46
N LYS A 31 11.71 6.51 -13.51
CA LYS A 31 11.81 5.59 -14.66
C LYS A 31 13.13 5.69 -15.41
N LYS A 32 13.79 6.84 -15.39
CA LYS A 32 15.10 7.05 -16.04
C LYS A 32 16.25 6.42 -15.26
N SER A 33 16.04 6.04 -14.00
CA SER A 33 17.08 5.41 -13.19
C SER A 33 17.46 4.02 -13.73
N PRO A 34 18.77 3.69 -13.80
CA PRO A 34 19.20 2.36 -14.22
C PRO A 34 18.61 1.27 -13.33
N GLY A 35 18.07 0.20 -13.92
CA GLY A 35 17.51 -0.92 -13.18
C GLY A 35 16.09 -0.71 -12.64
N TYR A 36 15.43 0.39 -13.02
CA TYR A 36 14.08 0.71 -12.54
C TYR A 36 13.06 -0.38 -12.86
N GLU A 37 13.03 -0.85 -14.11
CA GLU A 37 12.04 -1.85 -14.54
C GLU A 37 12.30 -3.22 -13.89
N GLU A 38 13.54 -3.63 -13.70
CA GLU A 38 13.91 -4.86 -13.00
C GLU A 38 13.53 -4.79 -11.52
N ALA A 39 13.78 -3.65 -10.88
CA ALA A 39 13.35 -3.42 -9.50
C ALA A 39 11.82 -3.41 -9.38
N ARG A 40 11.11 -2.79 -10.33
CA ARG A 40 9.65 -2.77 -10.40
C ARG A 40 9.09 -4.18 -10.61
N ALA A 41 9.66 -4.96 -11.53
CA ALA A 41 9.26 -6.34 -11.79
C ALA A 41 9.38 -7.21 -10.54
N ARG A 42 10.50 -7.13 -9.81
CA ARG A 42 10.70 -7.87 -8.55
C ARG A 42 9.63 -7.52 -7.50
N ARG A 43 9.33 -6.23 -7.31
CA ARG A 43 8.28 -5.78 -6.37
C ARG A 43 6.90 -6.31 -6.78
N ILE A 44 6.57 -6.25 -8.07
CA ILE A 44 5.28 -6.76 -8.58
C ILE A 44 5.17 -8.27 -8.38
N THR A 45 6.24 -9.03 -8.63
CA THR A 45 6.24 -10.49 -8.39
C THR A 45 6.00 -10.79 -6.91
N ALA A 46 6.74 -10.15 -6.00
CA ALA A 46 6.56 -10.35 -4.56
C ALA A 46 5.13 -9.98 -4.10
N LEU A 47 4.57 -8.88 -4.61
CA LEU A 47 3.19 -8.50 -4.31
C LEU A 47 2.19 -9.56 -4.81
N LYS A 48 2.37 -10.07 -6.03
CA LYS A 48 1.50 -11.12 -6.59
C LYS A 48 1.55 -12.40 -5.77
N GLU A 49 2.74 -12.82 -5.33
CA GLU A 49 2.90 -13.97 -4.46
C GLU A 49 2.17 -13.77 -3.12
N ILE A 50 2.32 -12.60 -2.50
CA ILE A 50 1.63 -12.26 -1.26
C ILE A 50 0.12 -12.23 -1.46
N PHE A 51 -0.39 -11.60 -2.52
CA PHE A 51 -1.83 -11.60 -2.81
C PHE A 51 -2.36 -13.02 -3.06
N GLY A 52 -1.59 -13.87 -3.74
CA GLY A 52 -1.93 -15.28 -3.97
C GLY A 52 -2.12 -16.08 -2.67
N LEU A 53 -1.31 -15.80 -1.64
CA LEU A 53 -1.42 -16.47 -0.33
C LEU A 53 -2.79 -16.27 0.34
N TRP A 54 -3.44 -15.13 0.08
CA TRP A 54 -4.72 -14.77 0.71
C TRP A 54 -5.91 -15.03 -0.21
N ALA A 55 -5.68 -15.22 -1.52
CA ALA A 55 -6.74 -15.39 -2.52
C ALA A 55 -7.59 -16.66 -2.32
N GLU A 56 -6.97 -17.73 -1.82
CA GLU A 56 -7.61 -19.02 -1.59
C GLU A 56 -8.10 -19.21 -0.14
N ARG A 57 -7.98 -18.18 0.71
CA ARG A 57 -8.53 -18.25 2.07
C ARG A 57 -10.06 -18.29 2.00
N THR A 58 -10.63 -19.31 2.61
CA THR A 58 -12.09 -19.49 2.72
C THR A 58 -12.67 -18.88 3.99
N ASP A 59 -11.82 -18.45 4.91
CA ASP A 59 -12.17 -17.95 6.24
C ASP A 59 -12.33 -16.42 6.29
N ILE A 60 -11.97 -15.70 5.23
CA ILE A 60 -12.17 -14.26 5.10
C ILE A 60 -13.03 -13.93 3.87
N PRO A 61 -13.95 -12.95 3.95
CA PRO A 61 -14.68 -12.47 2.79
C PRO A 61 -13.74 -11.98 1.69
N LYS A 62 -14.03 -12.33 0.43
CA LYS A 62 -13.30 -11.81 -0.74
C LYS A 62 -13.63 -10.34 -1.03
N ASP A 63 -14.81 -9.87 -0.61
CA ASP A 63 -15.17 -8.47 -0.66
C ASP A 63 -14.50 -7.69 0.48
N GLY A 64 -13.67 -6.71 0.10
CA GLY A 64 -12.96 -5.87 1.06
C GLY A 64 -13.90 -5.04 1.95
N LEU A 65 -15.08 -4.66 1.45
CA LEU A 65 -16.04 -3.92 2.27
C LEU A 65 -16.68 -4.83 3.34
N GLU A 66 -17.02 -6.06 2.97
CA GLU A 66 -17.52 -7.06 3.90
C GLU A 66 -16.47 -7.45 4.95
N TYR A 67 -15.21 -7.61 4.54
CA TYR A 67 -14.09 -7.82 5.46
C TYR A 67 -13.96 -6.69 6.49
N GLN A 68 -14.02 -5.42 6.05
CA GLN A 68 -13.98 -4.27 6.96
C GLN A 68 -15.17 -4.22 7.93
N ARG A 69 -16.37 -4.61 7.47
CA ARG A 69 -17.55 -4.71 8.34
C ARG A 69 -17.39 -5.82 9.39
N MET A 70 -16.84 -6.97 9.00
CA MET A 70 -16.54 -8.08 9.92
C MET A 70 -15.56 -7.65 11.02
N MET A 71 -14.44 -7.03 10.64
CA MET A 71 -13.43 -6.53 11.58
C MET A 71 -13.99 -5.49 12.55
N ARG A 72 -14.88 -4.60 12.09
CA ARG A 72 -15.51 -3.60 12.97
C ARG A 72 -16.42 -4.23 14.02
N LYS A 73 -17.14 -5.31 13.69
CA LYS A 73 -17.99 -6.04 14.63
C LYS A 73 -17.19 -6.74 15.74
N GLU A 74 -15.92 -7.06 15.51
CA GLU A 74 -15.06 -7.68 16.54
C GLU A 74 -14.64 -6.68 17.63
N TRP A 75 -14.85 -5.37 17.41
CA TRP A 75 -14.45 -4.29 18.31
C TRP A 75 -15.64 -3.67 19.06
N GLU A 76 -16.87 -4.15 18.80
CA GLU A 76 -18.11 -3.81 19.51
C GLU A 76 -18.40 -4.84 20.61
#